data_AF-A0AA96XGR1-F1
#
_entry.id   AF-A0AA96XGR1-F1
#
_cell.length_a   1.000
_cell.length_b   1.000
_cell.length_c   1.000
_cell.angle_alpha   90.00
_cell.angle_beta   90.00
_cell.angle_gamma   90.00
#
_symmetry.space_group_name_H-M   'P 1'
#
loop_
_entity.id
_entity.type
_entity.pdbx_description
1 polymer ?
#
loop_
_entity_poly.entity_id
_entity_poly.type
_entity_poly.pdbx_seq_one_letter_code
_entity_poly.pdbx_strand_id
1 'polypeptide(L)'
;MSEFRKLAAAGQIRRRKKTPAVEGGPADGLHVLEREEFAGTKQYIQPRNVVAQCDHGLVVNHLLRMLRAAGHIARRDMLRDAYILKGGKVTHLFEVKTAADTTSIYAAVGQLLWHGGGGSANRLICVLPRTIKKEAAQRLGALGIRVVAYHWSTNNELTFDGLDVALS
;
A
#
# COMPACT_ATOMS: atom_id res chain seq x y z
N MET A 1 25.06 13.04 -64.00
CA MET A 1 26.15 13.81 -63.35
C MET A 1 25.84 13.83 -61.86
N SER A 2 26.48 12.99 -61.04
CA SER A 2 27.86 13.17 -60.49
C SER A 2 27.78 14.08 -59.25
N GLU A 3 28.15 13.76 -58.00
CA GLU A 3 28.96 12.73 -57.31
C GLU A 3 28.48 12.64 -55.83
N PHE A 4 28.49 11.51 -55.11
CA PHE A 4 29.60 10.73 -54.53
C PHE A 4 30.47 11.41 -53.43
N ARG A 5 30.25 10.95 -52.18
CA ARG A 5 31.18 10.70 -51.03
C ARG A 5 32.26 11.72 -50.60
N LYS A 6 32.29 11.98 -49.28
CA LYS A 6 33.47 11.89 -48.36
C LYS A 6 32.92 11.69 -46.92
N LEU A 7 33.13 10.56 -46.23
CA LEU A 7 34.32 10.13 -45.44
C LEU A 7 34.71 11.18 -44.37
N ALA A 8 35.00 10.90 -43.08
CA ALA A 8 35.10 9.67 -42.30
C ALA A 8 35.19 10.03 -40.79
N ALA A 9 34.89 9.03 -39.93
CA ALA A 9 35.58 8.66 -38.68
C ALA A 9 35.71 9.63 -37.48
N ALA A 10 35.14 9.19 -36.35
CA ALA A 10 35.73 9.04 -35.00
C ALA A 10 34.58 9.17 -33.98
N GLY A 11 34.10 8.12 -33.30
CA GLY A 11 34.90 7.21 -32.50
C GLY A 11 35.09 7.78 -31.10
N GLN A 12 34.06 7.75 -30.25
CA GLN A 12 34.26 7.61 -28.80
C GLN A 12 33.00 7.14 -28.06
N ILE A 13 32.93 5.82 -27.93
CA ILE A 13 32.21 5.10 -26.89
C ILE A 13 32.58 5.74 -25.54
N ARG A 14 31.61 6.41 -24.89
CA ARG A 14 31.79 6.88 -23.51
C ARG A 14 31.92 5.68 -22.59
N ARG A 15 33.17 5.36 -22.23
CA ARG A 15 33.55 4.35 -21.24
C ARG A 15 32.72 4.54 -19.96
N ARG A 16 31.97 3.50 -19.58
CA ARG A 16 31.49 3.34 -18.20
C ARG A 16 32.73 3.35 -17.29
N LYS A 17 32.79 4.29 -16.33
CA LYS A 17 33.78 4.20 -15.24
C LYS A 17 33.43 2.96 -14.43
N LYS A 18 34.35 2.00 -14.46
CA LYS A 18 34.33 0.77 -13.67
C LYS A 18 34.57 1.16 -12.21
N THR A 19 33.56 0.99 -11.36
CA THR A 19 33.71 1.11 -9.91
C THR A 19 34.71 0.05 -9.45
N PRO A 20 35.70 0.39 -8.59
CA PRO A 20 36.62 -0.62 -8.07
C PRO A 20 35.85 -1.60 -7.18
N ALA A 21 36.17 -2.89 -7.33
CA ALA A 21 35.75 -3.92 -6.41
C ALA A 21 36.45 -3.68 -5.07
N VAL A 22 35.69 -3.63 -3.97
CA VAL A 22 36.25 -3.63 -2.62
C VAL A 22 36.30 -5.07 -2.16
N GLU A 23 37.52 -5.57 -1.99
CA GLU A 23 37.82 -6.87 -1.41
C GLU A 23 37.42 -6.93 0.06
N GLY A 24 37.00 -8.12 0.51
CA GLY A 24 36.35 -8.33 1.80
C GLY A 24 37.27 -8.43 3.01
N GLY A 25 36.67 -8.18 4.18
CA GLY A 25 37.13 -8.55 5.52
C GLY A 25 36.39 -7.75 6.61
N PRO A 26 36.41 -8.22 7.87
CA PRO A 26 35.76 -9.40 8.41
C PRO A 26 34.28 -9.14 8.80
N ALA A 27 33.52 -10.22 9.02
CA ALA A 27 32.14 -10.18 9.46
C ALA A 27 32.05 -9.94 10.98
N ASP A 28 31.92 -8.69 11.39
CA ASP A 28 31.20 -8.34 12.61
C ASP A 28 30.85 -6.85 12.59
N GLY A 29 29.58 -6.50 12.77
CA GLY A 29 29.14 -5.11 12.78
C GLY A 29 27.86 -4.86 12.00
N LEU A 30 26.82 -4.45 12.72
CA LEU A 30 25.58 -3.90 12.20
C LEU A 30 25.91 -2.79 11.18
N HIS A 31 25.78 -3.06 9.88
CA HIS A 31 25.90 -2.03 8.85
C HIS A 31 24.67 -1.12 8.93
N VAL A 32 24.77 -0.07 9.75
CA VAL A 32 23.88 1.07 9.68
C VAL A 32 24.18 1.76 8.35
N LEU A 33 23.28 1.59 7.39
CA LEU A 33 23.30 2.39 6.16
C LEU A 33 22.81 3.80 6.53
N GLU A 34 23.65 4.62 7.14
CA GLU A 34 23.44 6.06 7.21
C GLU A 34 23.63 6.64 5.80
N ARG A 35 22.58 6.55 4.98
CA ARG A 35 22.49 7.37 3.76
C ARG A 35 21.94 8.72 4.20
N GLU A 36 22.56 9.82 3.78
CA GLU A 36 22.00 11.16 3.91
C GLU A 36 20.62 11.19 3.23
N GLU A 37 19.56 10.96 4.00
CA GLU A 37 18.20 10.92 3.51
C GLU A 37 17.66 12.35 3.40
N PHE A 38 17.47 12.81 2.16
CA PHE A 38 16.63 13.96 1.82
C PHE A 38 17.04 15.33 2.41
N ALA A 39 18.29 15.74 2.19
CA ALA A 39 18.67 17.16 2.29
C ALA A 39 18.50 17.90 0.95
N GLY A 40 17.87 19.08 0.96
CA GLY A 40 17.76 20.00 -0.20
C GLY A 40 16.42 19.98 -0.96
N THR A 41 16.32 20.81 -2.00
CA THR A 41 15.09 21.03 -2.79
C THR A 41 15.09 20.15 -4.03
N LYS A 42 14.04 19.31 -4.21
CA LYS A 42 13.80 18.54 -5.44
C LYS A 42 12.52 19.03 -6.12
N GLN A 43 12.60 19.41 -7.38
CA GLN A 43 11.47 19.89 -8.18
C GLN A 43 11.10 18.83 -9.23
N TYR A 44 9.85 18.34 -9.19
CA TYR A 44 9.33 17.37 -10.14
C TYR A 44 8.22 18.00 -10.97
N ILE A 45 8.30 17.90 -12.29
CA ILE A 45 7.20 18.25 -13.20
C ILE A 45 6.47 16.95 -13.52
N GLN A 46 5.25 16.78 -12.99
CA GLN A 46 4.40 15.64 -13.31
C GLN A 46 3.40 16.03 -14.40
N PRO A 47 3.48 15.47 -15.62
CA PRO A 47 2.40 15.59 -16.60
C PRO A 47 1.18 14.80 -16.10
N ARG A 48 0.11 15.49 -15.70
CA ARG A 48 -1.12 14.85 -15.19
C ARG A 48 -2.08 14.53 -16.33
N ASN A 49 -2.05 13.28 -16.79
CA ASN A 49 -3.28 12.58 -17.13
C ASN A 49 -3.65 11.74 -15.90
N VAL A 50 -4.64 12.19 -15.13
CA VAL A 50 -5.15 11.43 -13.98
C VAL A 50 -6.27 10.52 -14.48
N VAL A 51 -5.91 9.28 -14.83
CA VAL A 51 -6.90 8.20 -14.98
C VAL A 51 -7.14 7.65 -13.59
N ALA A 52 -8.26 8.04 -12.97
CA ALA A 52 -8.66 7.49 -11.67
C ALA A 52 -9.30 6.12 -11.87
N GLN A 53 -8.62 5.05 -11.49
CA GLN A 53 -9.28 3.76 -11.24
C GLN A 53 -10.07 3.89 -9.93
N CYS A 54 -11.39 4.06 -10.05
CA CYS A 54 -12.32 4.31 -8.93
C CYS A 54 -12.67 3.05 -8.11
N ASP A 55 -11.76 2.08 -8.03
CA ASP A 55 -12.01 0.78 -7.40
C ASP A 55 -12.23 0.90 -5.89
N HIS A 56 -11.60 1.89 -5.25
CA HIS A 56 -11.72 2.11 -3.81
C HIS A 56 -13.19 2.27 -3.38
N GLY A 57 -13.96 3.08 -4.11
CA GLY A 57 -15.38 3.28 -3.82
C GLY A 57 -16.20 2.01 -3.97
N LEU A 58 -15.89 1.18 -4.97
CA LEU A 58 -16.54 -0.11 -5.19
C LEU A 58 -16.28 -1.06 -4.01
N VAL A 59 -15.03 -1.16 -3.56
CA VAL A 59 -14.62 -2.03 -2.45
C VAL A 59 -15.28 -1.59 -1.14
N VAL A 60 -15.21 -0.30 -0.79
CA VAL A 60 -15.82 0.24 0.43
C VAL A 60 -17.34 0.03 0.43
N ASN A 61 -18.01 0.32 -0.68
CA ASN A 61 -19.47 0.19 -0.77
C ASN A 61 -19.93 -1.28 -0.70
N HIS A 62 -19.16 -2.20 -1.29
CA HIS A 62 -19.46 -3.62 -1.21
C HIS A 62 -19.22 -4.16 0.22
N LEU A 63 -18.12 -3.78 0.86
CA LEU A 63 -17.86 -4.11 2.27
C LEU A 63 -19.01 -3.64 3.17
N LEU A 64 -19.43 -2.38 3.06
CA LEU A 64 -20.56 -1.85 3.83
C LEU A 64 -21.87 -2.62 3.60
N ARG A 65 -22.15 -3.03 2.35
CA ARG A 65 -23.33 -3.86 2.05
C ARG A 65 -23.25 -5.21 2.75
N MET A 66 -22.11 -5.89 2.69
CA MET A 66 -21.93 -7.19 3.34
C MET A 66 -22.07 -7.09 4.86
N LEU A 67 -21.44 -6.09 5.49
CA LEU A 67 -21.53 -5.89 6.93
C LEU A 67 -22.97 -5.60 7.38
N ARG A 68 -23.73 -4.81 6.60
CA ARG A 68 -25.15 -4.53 6.87
C ARG A 68 -26.03 -5.75 6.67
N ALA A 69 -25.79 -6.53 5.61
CA ALA A 69 -26.51 -7.78 5.36
C ALA A 69 -26.26 -8.82 6.47
N ALA A 70 -25.07 -8.80 7.09
CA ALA A 70 -24.75 -9.59 8.28
C ALA A 70 -25.35 -9.02 9.60
N GLY A 71 -26.16 -7.97 9.53
CA GLY A 71 -26.86 -7.38 10.68
C GLY A 71 -26.05 -6.34 11.48
N HIS A 72 -24.87 -5.92 11.02
CA HIS A 72 -24.11 -4.88 11.69
C HIS A 72 -24.57 -3.47 11.35
N ILE A 73 -24.49 -2.55 12.32
CA ILE A 73 -24.65 -1.11 12.07
C ILE A 73 -23.34 -0.57 11.49
N ALA A 74 -23.15 -0.74 10.18
CA ALA A 74 -21.95 -0.30 9.46
C ALA A 74 -22.15 1.06 8.75
N ARG A 75 -21.22 1.99 9.00
CA ARG A 75 -21.23 3.36 8.45
C ARG A 75 -19.85 3.75 7.93
N ARG A 76 -19.80 4.88 7.23
CA ARG A 76 -18.58 5.57 6.79
C ARG A 76 -18.76 7.06 6.99
N ASP A 77 -17.67 7.81 6.97
CA ASP A 77 -17.69 9.27 6.94
C ASP A 77 -16.55 9.80 6.05
N MET A 78 -16.24 11.10 6.15
CA MET A 78 -15.19 11.74 5.35
C MET A 78 -13.77 11.36 5.80
N LEU A 79 -13.62 10.83 7.01
CA LEU A 79 -12.32 10.52 7.62
C LEU A 79 -12.05 9.02 7.66
N ARG A 80 -13.09 8.18 7.64
CA ARG A 80 -13.02 6.73 7.82
C ARG A 80 -13.76 6.00 6.73
N ASP A 81 -13.10 5.01 6.14
CA ASP A 81 -13.63 4.22 5.02
C ASP A 81 -14.86 3.40 5.43
N ALA A 82 -14.77 2.66 6.54
CA ALA A 82 -15.91 1.98 7.14
C ALA A 82 -15.69 1.69 8.64
N TYR A 83 -16.77 1.63 9.40
CA TYR A 83 -16.74 1.25 10.81
C TYR A 83 -18.06 0.63 11.27
N ILE A 84 -18.02 -0.20 12.31
CA ILE A 84 -19.19 -0.80 12.96
C ILE A 84 -19.47 -0.12 14.29
N LEU A 85 -20.74 0.24 14.52
CA LEU A 85 -21.25 0.72 15.79
C LEU A 85 -21.94 -0.39 16.60
N LYS A 86 -21.66 -0.46 17.90
CA LYS A 86 -22.39 -1.27 18.87
C LYS A 86 -22.60 -0.45 20.13
N GLY A 87 -23.85 -0.25 20.55
CA GLY A 87 -24.18 0.58 21.72
C GLY A 87 -23.66 2.02 21.61
N GLY A 88 -23.67 2.60 20.40
CA GLY A 88 -23.17 3.95 20.13
C GLY A 88 -21.65 4.09 20.06
N LYS A 89 -20.88 3.03 20.32
CA LYS A 89 -19.41 3.03 20.24
C LYS A 89 -18.94 2.36 18.96
N VAL A 90 -17.87 2.91 18.37
CA VAL A 90 -17.12 2.19 17.33
C VAL A 90 -16.51 0.94 17.95
N THR A 91 -16.58 -0.18 17.25
CA THR A 91 -16.02 -1.47 17.70
C THR A 91 -15.06 -2.07 16.68
N HIS A 92 -15.29 -1.76 15.40
CA HIS A 92 -14.45 -2.19 14.29
C HIS A 92 -14.20 -0.98 13.41
N LEU A 93 -12.96 -0.75 13.04
CA LEU A 93 -12.55 0.29 12.11
C LEU A 93 -11.83 -0.38 10.94
N PHE A 94 -12.28 -0.05 9.74
CA PHE A 94 -11.75 -0.56 8.49
C PHE A 94 -11.06 0.56 7.73
N GLU A 95 -9.90 0.26 7.16
CA GLU A 95 -9.20 1.10 6.19
C GLU A 95 -8.91 0.27 4.95
N VAL A 96 -9.34 0.76 3.79
CA VAL A 96 -9.30 0.07 2.50
C VAL A 96 -8.24 0.69 1.61
N LYS A 97 -7.27 -0.12 1.17
CA LYS A 97 -6.34 0.28 0.09
C LYS A 97 -6.56 -0.55 -1.15
N THR A 98 -6.40 0.08 -2.31
CA THR A 98 -6.47 -0.60 -3.61
C THR A 98 -5.14 -1.19 -4.09
N ALA A 99 -4.08 -0.98 -3.32
CA ALA A 99 -2.75 -1.54 -3.54
C ALA A 99 -2.18 -2.09 -2.22
N ALA A 100 -1.31 -3.08 -2.35
CA ALA A 100 -0.63 -3.75 -1.23
C ALA A 100 0.88 -3.40 -1.20
N ASP A 101 1.27 -2.27 -1.76
CA ASP A 101 2.64 -1.76 -1.65
C ASP A 101 2.94 -1.14 -0.28
N THR A 102 4.22 -0.94 0.03
CA THR A 102 4.68 -0.43 1.33
C THR A 102 4.05 0.92 1.67
N THR A 103 3.93 1.82 0.69
CA THR A 103 3.36 3.16 0.90
C THR A 103 1.89 3.08 1.31
N SER A 104 1.10 2.26 0.60
CA SER A 104 -0.31 2.04 0.88
C SER A 104 -0.52 1.39 2.25
N ILE A 105 0.30 0.38 2.58
CA ILE A 105 0.27 -0.30 3.89
C ILE A 105 0.59 0.69 5.00
N TYR A 106 1.67 1.48 4.88
CA TYR A 106 2.08 2.43 5.92
C TYR A 106 1.03 3.53 6.13
N ALA A 107 0.43 4.04 5.04
CA ALA A 107 -0.69 4.96 5.13
C ALA A 107 -1.87 4.33 5.89
N ALA A 108 -2.22 3.08 5.56
CA ALA A 108 -3.32 2.39 6.23
C ALA A 108 -3.07 2.20 7.73
N VAL A 109 -1.85 1.83 8.11
CA VAL A 109 -1.43 1.73 9.52
C VAL A 109 -1.61 3.07 10.23
N GLY A 110 -1.11 4.16 9.65
CA GLY A 110 -1.23 5.49 10.22
C GLY A 110 -2.69 5.92 10.43
N GLN A 111 -3.54 5.74 9.42
CA GLN A 111 -4.95 6.11 9.50
C GLN A 111 -5.73 5.25 10.51
N LEU A 112 -5.47 3.94 10.54
CA LEU A 112 -6.10 3.04 11.51
C LEU A 112 -5.72 3.41 12.95
N LEU A 113 -4.45 3.68 13.22
CA LEU A 113 -4.00 4.04 14.56
C LEU A 113 -4.49 5.43 14.97
N TRP A 114 -4.44 6.39 14.05
CA TRP A 114 -4.89 7.77 14.29
C TRP A 114 -6.40 7.85 14.56
N HIS A 115 -7.22 7.19 13.74
CA HIS A 115 -8.68 7.22 13.87
C HIS A 115 -9.24 6.13 14.79
N GLY A 116 -8.41 5.14 15.16
CA GLY A 116 -8.77 4.07 16.08
C GLY A 116 -8.55 4.39 17.56
N GLY A 117 -7.85 5.48 17.89
CA GLY A 117 -7.45 5.82 19.25
C GLY A 117 -8.53 6.48 20.12
N GLY A 118 -8.68 5.98 21.37
CA GLY A 118 -9.40 6.66 22.46
C GLY A 118 -10.11 5.78 23.51
N GLY A 119 -10.31 4.47 23.27
CA GLY A 119 -11.03 3.61 24.20
C GLY A 119 -10.78 2.12 24.00
N SER A 120 -11.11 1.32 25.01
CA SER A 120 -10.94 -0.14 24.99
C SER A 120 -11.84 -0.81 23.93
N ALA A 121 -11.16 -1.56 23.06
CA ALA A 121 -11.69 -2.48 22.03
C ALA A 121 -12.21 -1.89 20.70
N ASN A 122 -11.38 -1.08 20.03
CA ASN A 122 -11.49 -0.90 18.57
C ASN A 122 -10.66 -1.97 17.85
N ARG A 123 -11.31 -2.90 17.15
CA ARG A 123 -10.62 -3.83 16.24
C ARG A 123 -10.22 -3.07 14.98
N LEU A 124 -8.91 -2.98 14.73
CA LEU A 124 -8.36 -2.33 13.54
C LEU A 124 -8.23 -3.36 12.43
N ILE A 125 -8.81 -3.05 11.28
CA ILE A 125 -8.89 -3.98 10.15
C ILE A 125 -8.39 -3.26 8.90
N CYS A 126 -7.31 -3.79 8.32
CA CYS A 126 -6.80 -3.33 7.03
C CYS A 126 -7.33 -4.23 5.93
N VAL A 127 -8.00 -3.62 4.95
CA VAL A 127 -8.58 -4.32 3.80
C VAL A 127 -7.69 -4.05 2.59
N LEU A 128 -7.05 -5.09 2.07
CA LEU A 128 -6.04 -5.01 1.01
C LEU A 128 -6.36 -5.96 -0.14
N PRO A 129 -5.85 -5.73 -1.36
CA PRO A 129 -5.96 -6.72 -2.42
C PRO A 129 -5.28 -8.03 -2.01
N ARG A 130 -5.78 -9.17 -2.51
CA ARG A 130 -5.24 -10.52 -2.24
C ARG A 130 -3.77 -10.72 -2.64
N THR A 131 -3.16 -9.76 -3.34
CA THR A 131 -1.74 -9.73 -3.68
C THR A 131 -0.83 -9.43 -2.48
N ILE A 132 -1.38 -9.12 -1.30
CA ILE A 132 -0.61 -8.89 -0.07
C ILE A 132 0.28 -10.11 0.27
N LYS A 133 1.56 -9.84 0.55
CA LYS A 133 2.53 -10.88 0.94
C LYS A 133 2.29 -11.33 2.39
N LYS A 134 2.51 -12.63 2.65
CA LYS A 134 2.36 -13.23 3.98
C LYS A 134 3.14 -12.50 5.07
N GLU A 135 4.40 -12.14 4.83
CA GLU A 135 5.21 -11.40 5.81
C GLU A 135 4.60 -10.04 6.17
N ALA A 136 4.08 -9.31 5.18
CA ALA A 136 3.44 -8.02 5.43
C ALA A 136 2.16 -8.18 6.25
N ALA A 137 1.35 -9.20 5.95
CA ALA A 137 0.18 -9.54 6.76
C ALA A 137 0.55 -9.93 8.20
N GLN A 138 1.64 -10.68 8.39
CA GLN A 138 2.15 -11.03 9.72
C GLN A 138 2.61 -9.80 10.51
N ARG A 139 3.31 -8.86 9.86
CA ARG A 139 3.73 -7.60 10.49
C ARG A 139 2.54 -6.73 10.89
N LEU A 140 1.50 -6.65 10.05
CA LEU A 140 0.24 -5.97 10.41
C LEU A 140 -0.41 -6.64 11.63
N GLY A 141 -0.46 -7.97 11.66
CA GLY A 141 -0.96 -8.73 12.82
C GLY A 141 -0.18 -8.43 14.10
N ALA A 142 1.14 -8.31 14.04
CA ALA A 142 1.98 -7.94 15.19
C ALA A 142 1.70 -6.52 15.73
N LEU A 143 1.14 -5.63 14.90
CA LEU A 143 0.66 -4.30 15.30
C LEU A 143 -0.78 -4.31 15.84
N GLY A 144 -1.41 -5.48 16.00
CA GLY A 144 -2.81 -5.59 16.39
C GLY A 144 -3.80 -5.24 15.27
N ILE A 145 -3.33 -5.17 14.02
CA ILE A 145 -4.14 -4.88 12.84
C ILE A 145 -4.48 -6.20 12.14
N ARG A 146 -5.77 -6.50 12.05
CA ARG A 146 -6.26 -7.68 11.32
C ARG A 146 -6.27 -7.38 9.83
N VAL A 147 -5.99 -8.38 9.00
CA VAL A 147 -5.98 -8.23 7.54
C VAL A 147 -7.16 -8.96 6.94
N VAL A 148 -7.90 -8.27 6.09
CA VAL A 148 -8.91 -8.86 5.20
C VAL A 148 -8.43 -8.67 3.77
N ALA A 149 -8.30 -9.76 3.03
CA ALA A 149 -7.87 -9.71 1.65
C ALA A 149 -9.09 -9.69 0.72
N TYR A 150 -9.15 -8.79 -0.25
CA TYR A 150 -10.23 -8.78 -1.24
C TYR A 150 -9.74 -9.20 -2.62
N HIS A 151 -10.65 -9.77 -3.40
CA HIS A 151 -10.42 -10.06 -4.81
C HIS A 151 -11.73 -10.10 -5.60
N TRP A 152 -11.61 -9.87 -6.90
CA TRP A 152 -12.71 -10.05 -7.86
C TRP A 152 -12.74 -11.51 -8.31
N SER A 153 -13.92 -12.13 -8.28
CA SER A 153 -14.15 -13.46 -8.83
C SER A 153 -14.23 -13.42 -10.36
N THR A 154 -14.28 -14.60 -10.99
CA THR A 154 -14.49 -14.73 -12.45
C THR A 154 -15.80 -14.11 -12.92
N ASN A 155 -16.79 -13.95 -12.04
CA ASN A 155 -18.10 -13.36 -12.33
C ASN A 155 -18.14 -11.86 -12.00
N ASN A 156 -16.98 -11.24 -11.78
CA ASN A 156 -16.83 -9.83 -11.38
C ASN A 156 -17.51 -9.50 -10.05
N GLU A 157 -17.63 -10.49 -9.17
CA GLU A 157 -18.13 -10.31 -7.81
C GLU A 157 -16.95 -10.07 -6.87
N LEU A 158 -17.05 -9.04 -6.03
CA LEU A 158 -16.03 -8.74 -5.04
C LEU A 158 -16.21 -9.64 -3.82
N THR A 159 -15.13 -10.24 -3.34
CA THR A 159 -15.13 -11.13 -2.17
C THR A 159 -14.07 -10.70 -1.16
N PHE A 160 -14.28 -11.05 0.11
CA PHE A 160 -13.39 -10.70 1.23
C PHE A 160 -12.99 -11.93 2.05
N ASP A 161 -11.74 -12.35 1.89
CA ASP A 161 -11.14 -13.46 2.62
C ASP A 161 -10.85 -13.05 4.07
N GLY A 162 -11.34 -13.85 5.03
CA GLY A 162 -11.10 -13.66 6.46
C GLY A 162 -11.92 -12.55 7.13
N LEU A 163 -12.97 -12.03 6.46
CA LEU A 163 -13.83 -10.98 7.02
C LEU A 163 -14.55 -11.43 8.30
N ASP A 164 -15.08 -12.64 8.31
CA ASP A 164 -15.74 -13.29 9.46
C ASP A 164 -14.79 -13.44 10.66
N VAL A 165 -13.56 -13.90 10.40
CA VAL A 165 -12.50 -14.01 11.41
C VAL A 165 -12.12 -12.63 11.93
N ALA A 166 -12.06 -11.62 11.05
CA ALA A 166 -11.72 -10.26 11.42
C ALA A 166 -12.80 -9.57 12.28
N LEU A 167 -14.05 -10.03 12.23
CA LEU A 167 -15.17 -9.53 13.03
C LEU A 167 -15.30 -10.21 14.41
N SER A 168 -14.71 -11.41 14.57
CA SER A 168 -14.80 -12.24 15.78
C SER A 168 -14.00 -11.69 16.96
#